data_AF-A0A2Z6AZU6-F1
#
_entry.id   AF-A0A2Z6AZU6-F1
#
_cell.length_a   1.000
_cell.length_b   1.000
_cell.length_c   1.000
_cell.angle_alpha   90.00
_cell.angle_beta   90.00
_cell.angle_gamma   90.00
#
_symmetry.space_group_name_H-M   'P 1'
#
loop_
_entity.id
_entity.type
_entity.pdbx_description
1 polymer ?
#
loop_
_entity_poly.entity_id
_entity_poly.type
_entity_poly.pdbx_seq_one_letter_code
_entity_poly.pdbx_strand_id
1 'polypeptide(L)'
;MQDKKFGNKPFNKSQNRSLTDELVDLDLDLAYMIAKRTQLLGRAAAARKAKGRPLADANQERRMRRSWDEVASRHGLDIRPLRQIFTLANGLAYAGAVKPESASRKFIMNPEVKDLALEMAGPRNRTITRLLTVLAVLSGSSIELAPVVVNDPLVELVKAFNQAGASLSWEEALVKSTGAKASLPGKTIHAGDDPLNLYLLLALGLPQVGRTTITGGTPLKVLDLSVVGRVFAGLGARLTSIEPHLTGAPVRLESGGMTHGSFKVPEGFPPLCALAMALAGPTYPEGLRFNWDKGWEGAGLMNLAVKVLADCGVTATLGKNEFSVEAGSYKIPAKPDRSVLPLDAELCATLLALPRFTGGSVTLSGHWPDDCPDAPVVEGMLRNAGLELKVSESGITVTAGSWPDKLDFDASRGLFPLAVAMGIAAPGDARIAISEDEDTSTAEEIAGRIGRFARVKPGRVVIVAGREPSNRWADPMTPFPSPSPQWSLALALASMTAPGVTLANPGGLSETWPGFWGLFAENFNPKDKEPEDDGKKKGRRIRVR
;
A
#
# COMPACT_ATOMS: atom_id res chain seq x y z
N MET A 1 25.82 -37.60 13.54
CA MET A 1 26.67 -37.44 14.75
C MET A 1 27.10 -35.98 14.79
N GLN A 2 26.67 -35.10 15.70
CA GLN A 2 26.22 -35.27 17.07
C GLN A 2 24.87 -34.59 17.33
N ASP A 3 24.00 -35.29 18.07
CA ASP A 3 22.78 -34.79 18.67
C ASP A 3 23.10 -33.75 19.76
N LYS A 4 22.64 -32.51 19.59
CA LYS A 4 22.47 -31.59 20.71
C LYS A 4 21.04 -31.73 21.23
N LYS A 5 20.88 -32.62 22.21
CA LYS A 5 19.73 -32.64 23.12
C LYS A 5 19.59 -31.27 23.77
N PHE A 6 18.50 -30.57 23.50
CA PHE A 6 18.08 -29.42 24.27
C PHE A 6 17.81 -29.89 25.70
N GLY A 7 18.61 -29.38 26.63
CA GLY A 7 18.52 -29.72 28.04
C GLY A 7 17.21 -29.25 28.63
N ASN A 8 16.43 -30.19 29.16
CA ASN A 8 15.44 -29.95 30.20
C ASN A 8 16.16 -29.33 31.40
N LYS A 9 16.05 -28.01 31.58
CA LYS A 9 16.22 -27.42 32.91
C LYS A 9 14.89 -27.56 33.65
N PRO A 10 14.88 -28.07 34.88
CA PRO A 10 13.67 -28.13 35.68
C PRO A 10 13.27 -26.69 36.02
N PHE A 11 12.13 -26.23 35.52
CA PHE A 11 11.54 -24.96 35.92
C PHE A 11 11.21 -25.03 37.41
N ASN A 12 11.80 -24.10 38.15
CA ASN A 12 11.63 -23.97 39.59
C ASN A 12 10.14 -23.68 39.87
N LYS A 13 9.45 -24.61 40.54
CA LYS A 13 8.10 -24.42 41.07
C LYS A 13 8.15 -23.46 42.26
N SER A 14 8.06 -22.15 42.02
CA SER A 14 7.37 -21.20 42.90
C SER A 14 7.45 -19.77 42.35
N GLN A 15 6.38 -19.33 41.70
CA GLN A 15 5.81 -17.99 41.85
C GLN A 15 4.50 -17.99 41.06
N ASN A 16 3.43 -17.42 41.63
CA ASN A 16 2.15 -17.22 40.96
C ASN A 16 2.41 -16.42 39.67
N ARG A 17 2.55 -17.12 38.54
CA ARG A 17 2.55 -16.47 37.24
C ARG A 17 1.18 -15.87 37.03
N SER A 18 1.13 -14.64 36.54
CA SER A 18 -0.15 -14.05 36.19
C SER A 18 -0.73 -14.82 34.99
N LEU A 19 -2.05 -14.84 34.86
CA LEU A 19 -2.70 -15.37 33.66
C LEU A 19 -2.19 -14.67 32.39
N THR A 20 -1.80 -13.40 32.50
CA THR A 20 -1.19 -12.64 31.40
C THR A 20 0.15 -13.23 30.98
N ASP A 21 1.02 -13.60 31.92
CA ASP A 21 2.31 -14.22 31.59
C ASP A 21 2.13 -15.59 30.92
N GLU A 22 1.14 -16.37 31.38
CA GLU A 22 0.79 -17.65 30.75
C GLU A 22 0.26 -17.48 29.32
N LEU A 23 -0.55 -16.44 29.07
CA LEU A 23 -1.03 -16.11 27.72
C LEU A 23 0.10 -15.64 26.81
N VAL A 24 1.05 -14.83 27.31
CA VAL A 24 2.23 -14.41 26.54
C VAL A 24 3.08 -15.61 26.13
N ASP A 25 3.34 -16.54 27.06
CA ASP A 25 4.07 -17.79 26.77
C ASP A 25 3.34 -18.62 25.68
N LEU A 26 2.00 -18.72 25.78
CA LEU A 26 1.18 -19.42 24.78
C LEU A 26 1.19 -18.73 23.41
N ASP A 27 1.14 -17.41 23.35
CA ASP A 27 1.18 -16.63 22.11
C ASP A 27 2.55 -16.76 21.42
N LEU A 28 3.64 -16.82 22.19
CA LEU A 28 4.97 -17.12 21.67
C LEU A 28 5.00 -18.52 21.04
N ASP A 29 4.49 -19.53 21.73
CA ASP A 29 4.39 -20.90 21.22
C ASP A 29 3.53 -20.97 19.93
N LEU A 30 2.40 -20.26 19.90
CA LEU A 30 1.54 -20.15 18.73
C LEU A 30 2.29 -19.52 17.55
N ALA A 31 3.00 -18.41 17.78
CA ALA A 31 3.80 -17.74 16.75
C ALA A 31 4.91 -18.66 16.21
N TYR A 32 5.62 -19.41 17.07
CA TYR A 32 6.62 -20.39 16.65
C TYR A 32 6.00 -21.54 15.83
N MET A 33 4.82 -22.03 16.22
CA MET A 33 4.09 -23.04 15.47
C MET A 33 3.66 -22.54 14.09
N ILE A 34 3.18 -21.29 13.99
CA ILE A 34 2.86 -20.64 12.72
C ILE A 34 4.12 -20.50 11.86
N ALA A 35 5.24 -20.05 12.40
CA ALA A 35 6.51 -19.92 11.68
C ALA A 35 6.99 -21.26 11.12
N LYS A 36 6.95 -22.33 11.94
CA LYS A 36 7.30 -23.69 11.53
C LYS A 36 6.38 -24.20 10.42
N ARG A 37 5.07 -24.00 10.55
CA ARG A 37 4.07 -24.35 9.53
C ARG A 37 4.35 -23.62 8.21
N THR A 38 4.59 -22.31 8.29
CA THR A 38 4.93 -21.44 7.16
C THR A 38 6.16 -21.96 6.42
N GLN A 39 7.22 -22.34 7.13
CA GLN A 39 8.42 -22.91 6.53
C GLN A 39 8.15 -24.24 5.81
N LEU A 40 7.39 -25.15 6.43
CA LEU A 40 7.08 -26.45 5.83
C LEU A 40 6.21 -26.31 4.57
N LEU A 41 5.16 -25.50 4.63
CA LEU A 41 4.28 -25.24 3.48
C LEU A 41 5.00 -24.45 2.38
N GLY A 42 5.85 -23.48 2.76
CA GLY A 42 6.67 -22.72 1.82
C GLY A 42 7.64 -23.61 1.04
N ARG A 43 8.32 -24.55 1.70
CA ARG A 43 9.17 -25.56 1.04
C ARG A 43 8.38 -26.43 0.04
N ALA A 44 7.20 -26.88 0.44
CA ALA A 44 6.33 -27.66 -0.44
C ALA A 44 5.89 -26.83 -1.67
N ALA A 45 5.50 -25.57 -1.46
CA ALA A 45 5.10 -24.66 -2.53
C ALA A 45 6.26 -24.33 -3.49
N ALA A 46 7.46 -24.05 -2.96
CA ALA A 46 8.66 -23.80 -3.76
C ALA A 46 9.04 -25.02 -4.62
N ALA A 47 8.96 -26.24 -4.06
CA ALA A 47 9.21 -27.47 -4.81
C ALA A 47 8.19 -27.70 -5.94
N ARG A 48 6.95 -27.21 -5.80
CA ARG A 48 5.93 -27.23 -6.86
C ARG A 48 6.22 -26.18 -7.93
N LYS A 49 6.56 -24.96 -7.52
CA LYS A 49 6.96 -23.86 -8.42
C LYS A 49 8.12 -24.28 -9.33
N ALA A 50 9.15 -24.91 -8.75
CA ALA A 50 10.30 -25.44 -9.48
C ALA A 50 9.93 -26.49 -10.55
N LYS A 51 8.76 -27.13 -10.42
CA LYS A 51 8.21 -28.09 -11.38
C LYS A 51 7.17 -27.46 -12.32
N GLY A 52 7.06 -26.13 -12.35
CA GLY A 52 6.06 -25.40 -13.14
C GLY A 52 4.62 -25.63 -12.67
N ARG A 53 4.40 -26.11 -11.45
CA ARG A 53 3.07 -26.38 -10.89
C ARG A 53 2.58 -25.20 -10.03
N PRO A 54 1.26 -25.03 -9.87
CA PRO A 54 0.70 -24.03 -8.94
C PRO A 54 1.25 -24.19 -7.52
N LEU A 55 1.46 -23.08 -6.82
CA LEU A 55 1.96 -23.06 -5.44
C LEU A 55 1.08 -23.87 -4.49
N ALA A 56 -0.24 -23.71 -4.63
CA ALA A 56 -1.22 -24.45 -3.88
C ALA A 56 -1.41 -25.87 -4.45
N ASP A 57 -1.57 -26.84 -3.55
CA ASP A 57 -2.03 -28.18 -3.87
C ASP A 57 -3.43 -28.37 -3.28
N ALA A 58 -4.43 -28.51 -4.15
CA ALA A 58 -5.83 -28.61 -3.73
C ALA A 58 -6.09 -29.79 -2.79
N ASN A 59 -5.40 -30.92 -2.97
CA ASN A 59 -5.58 -32.09 -2.11
C ASN A 59 -4.88 -31.90 -0.75
N GLN A 60 -3.68 -31.31 -0.76
CA GLN A 60 -2.98 -30.96 0.47
C GLN A 60 -3.79 -29.94 1.28
N GLU A 61 -4.31 -28.90 0.62
CA GLU A 61 -5.08 -27.84 1.26
C GLU A 61 -6.38 -28.39 1.86
N ARG A 62 -7.12 -29.22 1.11
CA ARG A 62 -8.32 -29.90 1.63
C ARG A 62 -7.99 -30.75 2.87
N ARG A 63 -6.87 -31.48 2.87
CA ARG A 63 -6.45 -32.29 4.02
C ARG A 63 -6.12 -31.42 5.22
N MET A 64 -5.33 -30.36 5.04
CA MET A 64 -4.99 -29.43 6.13
C MET A 64 -6.24 -28.73 6.68
N ARG A 65 -7.17 -28.32 5.80
CA ARG A 65 -8.44 -27.67 6.18
C ARG A 65 -9.30 -28.57 7.06
N ARG A 66 -9.40 -29.87 6.73
CA ARG A 66 -10.14 -30.84 7.57
C ARG A 66 -9.61 -30.92 9.00
N SER A 67 -8.29 -30.83 9.19
CA SER A 67 -7.71 -30.82 10.54
C SER A 67 -8.11 -29.59 11.35
N TRP A 68 -8.27 -28.43 10.71
CA TRP A 68 -8.74 -27.22 11.38
C TRP A 68 -10.25 -27.33 11.70
N ASP A 69 -11.04 -27.84 10.77
CA ASP A 69 -12.48 -28.07 10.97
C ASP A 69 -12.75 -29.07 12.12
N GLU A 70 -11.90 -30.10 12.29
CA GLU A 70 -11.97 -31.07 13.39
C GLU A 70 -11.70 -30.40 14.76
N VAL A 71 -10.68 -29.54 14.84
CA VAL A 71 -10.38 -28.76 16.06
C VAL A 71 -11.52 -27.81 16.40
N ALA A 72 -12.09 -27.12 15.42
CA ALA A 72 -13.27 -26.27 15.65
C ALA A 72 -14.42 -27.04 16.27
N SER A 73 -14.76 -28.19 15.68
CA SER A 73 -15.85 -29.05 16.18
C SER A 73 -15.59 -29.52 17.60
N ARG A 74 -14.37 -29.98 17.89
CA ARG A 74 -14.00 -30.53 19.21
C ARG A 74 -14.03 -29.49 20.33
N HIS A 75 -13.68 -28.25 20.04
CA HIS A 75 -13.54 -27.18 21.02
C HIS A 75 -14.63 -26.10 20.93
N GLY A 76 -15.65 -26.31 20.09
CA GLY A 76 -16.75 -25.36 19.92
C GLY A 76 -16.32 -24.00 19.35
N LEU A 77 -15.25 -23.95 18.55
CA LEU A 77 -14.78 -22.71 17.94
C LEU A 77 -15.65 -22.35 16.73
N ASP A 78 -15.87 -21.06 16.50
CA ASP A 78 -16.51 -20.60 15.26
C ASP A 78 -15.62 -20.95 14.05
N ILE A 79 -16.22 -21.68 13.12
CA ILE A 79 -15.57 -22.17 11.90
C ILE A 79 -15.15 -21.03 10.96
N ARG A 80 -15.87 -19.91 10.96
CA ARG A 80 -15.65 -18.82 10.00
C ARG A 80 -14.37 -18.04 10.32
N PRO A 81 -14.15 -17.51 11.54
CA PRO A 81 -12.87 -16.91 11.92
C PRO A 81 -11.71 -17.90 11.80
N LEU A 82 -11.90 -19.16 12.21
CA LEU A 82 -10.84 -20.16 12.14
C LEU A 82 -10.36 -20.41 10.70
N ARG A 83 -11.28 -20.40 9.71
CA ARG A 83 -10.93 -20.51 8.28
C ARG A 83 -10.27 -19.25 7.72
N GLN A 84 -10.55 -18.07 8.27
CA GLN A 84 -9.81 -16.85 7.94
C GLN A 84 -8.36 -16.96 8.44
N ILE A 85 -8.14 -17.43 9.68
CA ILE A 85 -6.80 -17.71 10.22
C ILE A 85 -6.06 -18.73 9.34
N PHE A 86 -6.72 -19.82 8.93
CA PHE A 86 -6.13 -20.79 8.01
C PHE A 86 -5.67 -20.16 6.68
N THR A 87 -6.51 -19.29 6.11
CA THR A 87 -6.23 -18.58 4.86
C THR A 87 -5.03 -17.64 5.02
N LEU A 88 -4.99 -16.86 6.10
CA LEU A 88 -3.87 -15.96 6.43
C LEU A 88 -2.57 -16.75 6.64
N ALA A 89 -2.62 -17.85 7.40
CA ALA A 89 -1.46 -18.72 7.66
C ALA A 89 -0.92 -19.38 6.38
N ASN A 90 -1.78 -19.70 5.40
CA ASN A 90 -1.34 -20.14 4.08
C ASN A 90 -0.71 -19.00 3.29
N GLY A 91 -1.28 -17.80 3.36
CA GLY A 91 -0.76 -16.59 2.73
C GLY A 91 0.70 -16.31 3.11
N LEU A 92 1.04 -16.43 4.40
CA LEU A 92 2.43 -16.30 4.88
C LEU A 92 3.38 -17.25 4.15
N ALA A 93 2.98 -18.51 3.96
CA ALA A 93 3.81 -19.51 3.29
C ALA A 93 3.98 -19.25 1.80
N TYR A 94 2.91 -18.83 1.12
CA TYR A 94 2.94 -18.55 -0.31
C TYR A 94 3.72 -17.27 -0.63
N ALA A 95 3.60 -16.23 0.19
CA ALA A 95 4.39 -15.00 0.05
C ALA A 95 5.89 -15.31 0.10
N GLY A 96 6.33 -16.14 1.06
CA GLY A 96 7.73 -16.59 1.17
C GLY A 96 8.21 -17.49 0.02
N ALA A 97 7.32 -18.21 -0.67
CA ALA A 97 7.69 -19.04 -1.82
C ALA A 97 7.77 -18.23 -3.15
N VAL A 98 7.10 -17.08 -3.20
CA VAL A 98 7.13 -16.18 -4.36
C VAL A 98 8.32 -15.25 -4.29
N LYS A 99 8.61 -14.67 -3.12
CA LYS A 99 9.75 -13.76 -2.90
C LYS A 99 11.06 -14.55 -2.78
N PRO A 100 12.14 -14.20 -3.51
CA PRO A 100 13.41 -14.93 -3.47
C PRO A 100 14.08 -14.89 -2.08
N GLU A 101 15.00 -15.81 -1.81
CA GLU A 101 15.78 -16.00 -0.55
C GLU A 101 16.57 -14.77 -0.05
N SER A 102 16.45 -13.62 -0.70
CA SER A 102 16.99 -12.33 -0.24
C SER A 102 16.39 -11.84 1.09
N ALA A 103 15.30 -12.46 1.57
CA ALA A 103 14.73 -12.25 2.91
C ALA A 103 15.68 -12.62 4.09
N SER A 104 16.84 -13.25 3.81
CA SER A 104 17.82 -13.60 4.85
C SER A 104 18.94 -12.57 5.05
N ARG A 105 19.07 -11.56 4.17
CA ARG A 105 20.06 -10.48 4.38
C ARG A 105 19.45 -9.38 5.24
N LYS A 106 20.06 -9.16 6.40
CA LYS A 106 19.78 -8.00 7.25
C LYS A 106 20.00 -6.73 6.44
N PHE A 107 18.98 -5.89 6.34
CA PHE A 107 19.08 -4.59 5.69
C PHE A 107 19.41 -3.54 6.75
N ILE A 108 20.70 -3.24 6.91
CA ILE A 108 21.21 -2.32 7.93
C ILE A 108 21.36 -0.93 7.32
N MET A 109 20.76 0.08 7.94
CA MET A 109 20.76 1.46 7.48
C MET A 109 21.79 2.28 8.29
N ASN A 110 22.80 2.79 7.60
CA ASN A 110 23.84 3.68 8.16
C ASN A 110 24.11 4.83 7.16
N PRO A 111 23.14 5.73 6.94
CA PRO A 111 23.32 6.82 6.01
C PRO A 111 24.37 7.82 6.52
N GLU A 112 25.18 8.36 5.61
CA GLU A 112 26.16 9.42 5.89
C GLU A 112 25.84 10.65 5.03
N VAL A 113 24.73 11.33 5.38
CA VAL A 113 24.22 12.48 4.61
C VAL A 113 24.18 13.72 5.51
N LYS A 114 24.84 14.80 5.08
CA LYS A 114 24.82 16.12 5.73
C LYS A 114 24.71 17.20 4.66
N ASP A 115 24.06 18.31 5.02
CA ASP A 115 23.85 19.48 4.17
C ASP A 115 23.32 19.10 2.78
N LEU A 116 22.30 18.24 2.76
CA LEU A 116 21.73 17.68 1.54
C LEU A 116 21.21 18.79 0.62
N ALA A 117 21.59 18.76 -0.65
CA ALA A 117 20.98 19.58 -1.70
C ALA A 117 20.38 18.65 -2.76
N LEU A 118 19.12 18.27 -2.58
CA LEU A 118 18.41 17.37 -3.49
C LEU A 118 17.50 18.17 -4.42
N GLU A 119 17.67 18.01 -5.72
CA GLU A 119 16.73 18.50 -6.72
C GLU A 119 16.31 17.35 -7.62
N MET A 120 15.01 17.04 -7.68
CA MET A 120 14.50 15.95 -8.54
C MET A 120 13.03 16.14 -8.93
N ALA A 121 12.54 15.29 -9.83
CA ALA A 121 11.10 15.12 -10.02
C ALA A 121 10.47 14.48 -8.78
N GLY A 122 9.44 15.10 -8.23
CA GLY A 122 8.72 14.52 -7.10
C GLY A 122 7.88 13.30 -7.51
N PRO A 123 7.64 12.34 -6.58
CA PRO A 123 6.74 11.23 -6.82
C PRO A 123 5.33 11.74 -7.13
N ARG A 124 4.68 11.12 -8.12
CA ARG A 124 3.31 11.46 -8.53
C ARG A 124 2.27 10.64 -7.80
N ASN A 125 1.08 11.23 -7.65
CA ASN A 125 -0.03 10.64 -6.90
C ASN A 125 -0.40 9.25 -7.45
N ARG A 126 -0.13 8.23 -6.64
CA ARG A 126 -0.31 6.81 -7.02
C ARG A 126 -1.76 6.46 -7.34
N THR A 127 -2.69 7.05 -6.62
CA THR A 127 -4.13 6.80 -6.82
C THR A 127 -4.56 7.40 -8.14
N ILE A 128 -4.29 8.69 -8.39
CA ILE A 128 -4.63 9.35 -9.66
C ILE A 128 -3.99 8.62 -10.85
N THR A 129 -2.73 8.19 -10.75
CA THR A 129 -2.08 7.37 -11.79
C THR A 129 -2.91 6.13 -12.12
N ARG A 130 -3.36 5.36 -11.11
CA ARG A 130 -4.21 4.19 -11.33
C ARG A 130 -5.55 4.57 -11.95
N LEU A 131 -6.21 5.63 -11.47
CA LEU A 131 -7.50 6.07 -11.98
C LEU A 131 -7.43 6.47 -13.46
N LEU A 132 -6.47 7.32 -13.84
CA LEU A 132 -6.24 7.73 -15.23
C LEU A 132 -5.91 6.54 -16.13
N THR A 133 -5.10 5.59 -15.63
CA THR A 133 -4.79 4.35 -16.35
C THR A 133 -6.06 3.54 -16.62
N VAL A 134 -6.95 3.40 -15.64
CA VAL A 134 -8.23 2.68 -15.83
C VAL A 134 -9.11 3.43 -16.81
N LEU A 135 -9.28 4.74 -16.66
CA LEU A 135 -10.11 5.53 -17.58
C LEU A 135 -9.64 5.37 -19.03
N ALA A 136 -8.32 5.36 -19.29
CA ALA A 136 -7.75 5.09 -20.61
C ALA A 136 -8.14 3.71 -21.15
N VAL A 137 -8.17 2.69 -20.30
CA VAL A 137 -8.64 1.35 -20.66
C VAL A 137 -10.16 1.32 -20.89
N LEU A 138 -10.95 2.07 -20.12
CA LEU A 138 -12.40 2.15 -20.28
C LEU A 138 -12.80 2.79 -21.61
N SER A 139 -12.11 3.86 -21.99
CA SER A 139 -12.37 4.61 -23.21
C SER A 139 -11.69 4.02 -24.44
N GLY A 140 -10.73 3.11 -24.27
CA GLY A 140 -9.85 2.68 -25.36
C GLY A 140 -8.95 3.82 -25.85
N SER A 141 -8.62 4.78 -24.99
CA SER A 141 -7.71 5.88 -25.32
C SER A 141 -6.25 5.47 -25.12
N SER A 142 -5.37 6.02 -25.96
CA SER A 142 -3.94 5.99 -25.67
C SER A 142 -3.62 7.03 -24.60
N ILE A 143 -2.73 6.67 -23.67
CA ILE A 143 -2.24 7.57 -22.63
C ILE A 143 -0.77 7.24 -22.35
N GLU A 144 0.02 8.25 -22.03
CA GLU A 144 1.39 8.16 -21.53
C GLU A 144 1.47 8.96 -20.23
N LEU A 145 1.71 8.27 -19.11
CA LEU A 145 1.82 8.87 -17.79
C LEU A 145 3.26 8.78 -17.29
N ALA A 146 3.94 9.92 -17.19
CA ALA A 146 5.31 10.01 -16.67
C ALA A 146 5.59 11.39 -16.04
N PRO A 147 6.47 11.47 -15.03
CA PRO A 147 7.00 10.33 -14.27
C PRO A 147 5.92 9.76 -13.35
N VAL A 148 5.90 8.46 -13.08
CA VAL A 148 4.97 7.82 -12.12
C VAL A 148 5.73 6.92 -11.16
N VAL A 149 5.13 6.66 -10.00
CA VAL A 149 5.63 5.63 -9.09
C VAL A 149 5.08 4.28 -9.53
N VAL A 150 5.93 3.46 -10.17
CA VAL A 150 5.57 2.10 -10.57
C VAL A 150 5.71 1.16 -9.37
N ASN A 151 4.66 1.08 -8.55
CA ASN A 151 4.56 0.20 -7.39
C ASN A 151 3.77 -1.09 -7.71
N ASP A 152 3.78 -2.06 -6.77
CA ASP A 152 3.12 -3.35 -6.95
C ASP A 152 1.64 -3.23 -7.32
N PRO A 153 0.79 -2.43 -6.63
CA PRO A 153 -0.59 -2.22 -7.03
C PRO A 153 -0.78 -1.74 -8.48
N LEU A 154 0.06 -0.83 -8.98
CA LEU A 154 -0.03 -0.35 -10.36
C LEU A 154 0.36 -1.45 -11.35
N VAL A 155 1.43 -2.20 -11.07
CA VAL A 155 1.88 -3.32 -11.90
C VAL A 155 0.82 -4.42 -11.94
N GLU A 156 0.20 -4.74 -10.81
CA GLU A 156 -0.89 -5.72 -10.71
C GLU A 156 -2.13 -5.26 -11.49
N LEU A 157 -2.50 -3.98 -11.39
CA LEU A 157 -3.59 -3.38 -12.15
C LEU A 157 -3.36 -3.52 -13.66
N VAL A 158 -2.16 -3.17 -14.13
CA VAL A 158 -1.77 -3.29 -15.53
C VAL A 158 -1.89 -4.74 -16.00
N LYS A 159 -1.35 -5.70 -15.23
CA LYS A 159 -1.46 -7.13 -15.54
C LYS A 159 -2.91 -7.61 -15.57
N ALA A 160 -3.74 -7.16 -14.64
CA ALA A 160 -5.16 -7.52 -14.56
C ALA A 160 -5.93 -7.05 -15.80
N PHE A 161 -5.75 -5.80 -16.21
CA PHE A 161 -6.41 -5.27 -17.41
C PHE A 161 -5.87 -5.88 -18.71
N ASN A 162 -4.59 -6.23 -18.78
CA ASN A 162 -4.06 -6.97 -19.92
C ASN A 162 -4.70 -8.38 -20.04
N GLN A 163 -5.04 -9.05 -18.93
CA GLN A 163 -5.84 -10.29 -18.97
C GLN A 163 -7.27 -10.07 -19.51
N ALA A 164 -7.78 -8.84 -19.36
CA ALA A 164 -9.04 -8.39 -19.94
C ALA A 164 -8.91 -7.85 -21.38
N GLY A 165 -7.73 -7.96 -22.02
CA GLY A 165 -7.51 -7.52 -23.40
C GLY A 165 -7.14 -6.05 -23.58
N ALA A 166 -6.83 -5.33 -22.51
CA ALA A 166 -6.17 -4.02 -22.62
C ALA A 166 -4.76 -4.17 -23.22
N SER A 167 -4.19 -3.05 -23.66
CA SER A 167 -2.83 -2.97 -24.19
C SER A 167 -2.03 -1.96 -23.38
N LEU A 168 -1.73 -2.35 -22.14
CA LEU A 168 -0.97 -1.56 -21.19
C LEU A 168 0.47 -2.06 -21.09
N SER A 169 1.42 -1.14 -20.95
CA SER A 169 2.81 -1.43 -20.62
C SER A 169 3.34 -0.48 -19.55
N TRP A 170 4.41 -0.88 -18.87
CA TRP A 170 5.09 -0.06 -17.88
C TRP A 170 6.60 -0.24 -18.01
N GLU A 171 7.35 0.82 -17.69
CA GLU A 171 8.81 0.82 -17.73
C GLU A 171 9.31 1.90 -16.77
N GLU A 172 10.25 1.57 -15.88
CA GLU A 172 10.83 2.50 -14.89
C GLU A 172 9.81 3.40 -14.16
N ALA A 173 9.61 4.63 -14.65
CA ALA A 173 8.71 5.65 -14.10
C ALA A 173 7.60 6.03 -15.11
N LEU A 174 7.17 5.08 -15.94
CA LEU A 174 6.24 5.31 -17.03
C LEU A 174 5.18 4.22 -17.10
N VAL A 175 3.93 4.62 -17.34
CA VAL A 175 2.84 3.72 -17.75
C VAL A 175 2.23 4.20 -19.05
N LYS A 176 1.95 3.26 -19.97
CA LYS A 176 1.40 3.53 -21.30
C LYS A 176 0.18 2.66 -21.60
N SER A 177 -0.80 3.25 -22.27
CA SER A 177 -1.88 2.55 -22.99
C SER A 177 -1.77 2.84 -24.48
N THR A 178 -1.91 1.83 -25.33
CA THR A 178 -1.99 2.00 -26.78
C THR A 178 -3.43 2.10 -27.31
N GLY A 179 -4.44 2.11 -26.43
CA GLY A 179 -5.84 2.37 -26.81
C GLY A 179 -6.72 1.13 -27.07
N ALA A 180 -6.45 0.00 -26.41
CA ALA A 180 -7.34 -1.15 -26.44
C ALA A 180 -8.34 -1.13 -25.27
N LYS A 181 -9.63 -1.22 -25.58
CA LYS A 181 -10.68 -1.31 -24.57
C LYS A 181 -10.69 -2.70 -23.91
N ALA A 182 -10.71 -2.74 -22.58
CA ALA A 182 -10.84 -4.01 -21.87
C ALA A 182 -12.25 -4.60 -21.99
N SER A 183 -12.32 -5.93 -22.10
CA SER A 183 -13.55 -6.73 -22.09
C SER A 183 -13.43 -7.85 -21.06
N LEU A 184 -14.33 -7.82 -20.08
CA LEU A 184 -14.33 -8.72 -18.92
C LEU A 184 -15.11 -10.04 -19.14
N PRO A 185 -16.23 -10.09 -19.90
CA PRO A 185 -17.01 -11.30 -20.07
C PRO A 185 -16.17 -12.50 -20.55
N GLY A 186 -16.39 -13.65 -19.91
CA GLY A 186 -15.70 -14.90 -20.21
C GLY A 186 -14.27 -15.00 -19.68
N LYS A 187 -13.74 -13.95 -19.03
CA LYS A 187 -12.37 -13.93 -18.52
C LYS A 187 -12.27 -14.40 -17.06
N THR A 188 -11.10 -14.94 -16.74
CA THR A 188 -10.63 -15.13 -15.37
C THR A 188 -9.46 -14.19 -15.14
N ILE A 189 -9.61 -13.23 -14.24
CA ILE A 189 -8.67 -12.13 -14.03
C ILE A 189 -8.09 -12.22 -12.63
N HIS A 190 -6.79 -11.99 -12.47
CA HIS A 190 -6.14 -11.85 -11.16
C HIS A 190 -5.94 -10.38 -10.83
N ALA A 191 -6.61 -9.89 -9.77
CA ALA A 191 -6.61 -8.49 -9.37
C ALA A 191 -5.36 -8.05 -8.57
N GLY A 192 -4.52 -9.00 -8.15
CA GLY A 192 -3.40 -8.74 -7.24
C GLY A 192 -3.82 -8.82 -5.77
N ASP A 193 -3.21 -7.99 -4.94
CA ASP A 193 -3.45 -7.93 -3.49
C ASP A 193 -4.23 -6.67 -3.05
N ASP A 194 -4.36 -5.66 -3.92
CA ASP A 194 -4.94 -4.35 -3.61
C ASP A 194 -6.48 -4.29 -3.79
N PRO A 195 -7.26 -3.82 -2.79
CA PRO A 195 -8.72 -3.74 -2.89
C PRO A 195 -9.23 -2.78 -3.98
N LEU A 196 -8.56 -1.64 -4.22
CA LEU A 196 -8.99 -0.70 -5.26
C LEU A 196 -8.92 -1.36 -6.65
N ASN A 197 -7.88 -2.14 -6.93
CA ASN A 197 -7.78 -2.90 -8.18
C ASN A 197 -8.97 -3.85 -8.38
N LEU A 198 -9.35 -4.59 -7.34
CA LEU A 198 -10.54 -5.46 -7.36
C LEU A 198 -11.81 -4.66 -7.63
N TYR A 199 -12.01 -3.54 -6.93
CA TYR A 199 -13.20 -2.72 -7.10
C TYR A 199 -13.28 -2.07 -8.48
N LEU A 200 -12.16 -1.64 -9.07
CA LEU A 200 -12.10 -1.10 -10.44
C LEU A 200 -12.51 -2.15 -11.48
N LEU A 201 -12.04 -3.38 -11.35
CA LEU A 201 -12.45 -4.49 -12.22
C LEU A 201 -13.95 -4.81 -12.07
N LEU A 202 -14.44 -4.86 -10.82
CA LEU A 202 -15.84 -5.11 -10.53
C LEU A 202 -16.74 -4.01 -11.13
N ALA A 203 -16.41 -2.74 -10.90
CA ALA A 203 -17.15 -1.59 -11.41
C ALA A 203 -17.19 -1.54 -12.94
N LEU A 204 -16.09 -1.93 -13.62
CA LEU A 204 -16.07 -2.04 -15.08
C LEU A 204 -16.89 -3.24 -15.61
N GLY A 205 -16.94 -4.34 -14.84
CA GLY A 205 -17.68 -5.52 -15.23
C GLY A 205 -19.20 -5.33 -15.15
N LEU A 206 -19.68 -4.41 -14.30
CA LEU A 206 -21.10 -4.18 -14.08
C LEU A 206 -21.91 -3.93 -15.37
N PRO A 207 -21.57 -3.03 -16.30
CA PRO A 207 -22.35 -2.79 -17.50
C PRO A 207 -22.16 -3.88 -18.59
N GLN A 208 -21.25 -4.85 -18.39
CA GLN A 208 -20.92 -5.83 -19.43
C GLN A 208 -21.71 -7.12 -19.23
N VAL A 209 -22.56 -7.46 -20.20
CA VAL A 209 -23.35 -8.68 -20.18
C VAL A 209 -22.43 -9.91 -20.19
N GLY A 210 -22.57 -10.78 -19.20
CA GLY A 210 -21.84 -12.04 -19.14
C GLY A 210 -21.33 -12.40 -17.75
N ARG A 211 -20.36 -13.31 -17.74
CA ARG A 211 -19.76 -13.85 -16.51
C ARG A 211 -18.27 -13.59 -16.49
N THR A 212 -17.76 -13.09 -15.37
CA THR A 212 -16.34 -12.85 -15.14
C THR A 212 -15.93 -13.44 -13.81
N THR A 213 -14.80 -14.13 -13.77
CA THR A 213 -14.20 -14.59 -12.51
C THR A 213 -13.03 -13.69 -12.15
N ILE A 214 -13.02 -13.16 -10.93
CA ILE A 214 -11.93 -12.33 -10.43
C ILE A 214 -11.32 -13.05 -9.23
N THR A 215 -10.01 -13.27 -9.29
CA THR A 215 -9.20 -13.88 -8.24
C THR A 215 -8.27 -12.82 -7.64
N GLY A 216 -7.66 -13.11 -6.50
CA GLY A 216 -6.73 -12.23 -5.83
C GLY A 216 -5.81 -13.00 -4.91
N GLY A 217 -4.78 -12.34 -4.39
CA GLY A 217 -3.98 -12.93 -3.33
C GLY A 217 -4.64 -12.79 -1.96
N THR A 218 -3.87 -13.01 -0.91
CA THR A 218 -4.40 -13.32 0.43
C THR A 218 -5.30 -12.21 1.01
N PRO A 219 -4.93 -10.91 0.93
CA PRO A 219 -5.78 -9.83 1.46
C PRO A 219 -7.18 -9.82 0.83
N LEU A 220 -7.27 -10.05 -0.48
CA LEU A 220 -8.56 -10.06 -1.19
C LEU A 220 -9.42 -11.29 -0.86
N LYS A 221 -8.82 -12.39 -0.37
CA LYS A 221 -9.59 -13.60 0.04
C LYS A 221 -10.34 -13.41 1.34
N VAL A 222 -9.81 -12.61 2.25
CA VAL A 222 -10.41 -12.35 3.57
C VAL A 222 -11.30 -11.11 3.58
N LEU A 223 -11.26 -10.30 2.52
CA LEU A 223 -12.12 -9.13 2.32
C LEU A 223 -13.61 -9.52 2.36
N ASP A 224 -14.46 -8.70 2.98
CA ASP A 224 -15.91 -8.92 2.97
C ASP A 224 -16.58 -8.17 1.81
N LEU A 225 -16.99 -8.91 0.77
CA LEU A 225 -17.72 -8.36 -0.37
C LEU A 225 -19.24 -8.51 -0.23
N SER A 226 -19.76 -8.92 0.93
CA SER A 226 -21.19 -9.16 1.12
C SER A 226 -22.02 -7.90 0.89
N VAL A 227 -21.56 -6.75 1.42
CA VAL A 227 -22.24 -5.46 1.23
C VAL A 227 -22.21 -5.04 -0.25
N VAL A 228 -21.06 -5.22 -0.91
CA VAL A 228 -20.89 -4.94 -2.35
C VAL A 228 -21.84 -5.80 -3.18
N GLY A 229 -21.94 -7.10 -2.87
CA GLY A 229 -22.85 -8.01 -3.55
C GLY A 229 -24.32 -7.63 -3.41
N ARG A 230 -24.74 -7.10 -2.25
CA ARG A 230 -26.11 -6.58 -2.08
C ARG A 230 -26.39 -5.35 -2.94
N VAL A 231 -25.45 -4.39 -2.98
CA VAL A 231 -25.58 -3.21 -3.85
C VAL A 231 -25.65 -3.64 -5.32
N PHE A 232 -24.76 -4.53 -5.74
CA PHE A 232 -24.71 -5.01 -7.13
C PHE A 232 -25.98 -5.76 -7.53
N ALA A 233 -26.58 -6.53 -6.62
CA ALA A 233 -27.87 -7.19 -6.86
C ALA A 233 -28.98 -6.18 -7.17
N GLY A 234 -29.02 -5.05 -6.45
CA GLY A 234 -29.95 -3.96 -6.74
C GLY A 234 -29.74 -3.30 -8.11
N LEU A 235 -28.51 -3.35 -8.64
CA LEU A 235 -28.16 -2.84 -9.96
C LEU A 235 -28.37 -3.87 -11.09
N GLY A 236 -28.83 -5.08 -10.76
CA GLY A 236 -29.07 -6.16 -11.73
C GLY A 236 -27.84 -7.03 -12.02
N ALA A 237 -26.86 -7.09 -11.12
CA ALA A 237 -25.69 -7.95 -11.21
C ALA A 237 -25.54 -8.84 -9.98
N ARG A 238 -25.05 -10.08 -10.16
CA ARG A 238 -24.84 -11.03 -9.07
C ARG A 238 -23.36 -11.20 -8.81
N LEU A 239 -22.92 -10.90 -7.59
CA LEU A 239 -21.58 -11.17 -7.11
C LEU A 239 -21.60 -12.34 -6.11
N THR A 240 -20.90 -13.43 -6.42
CA THR A 240 -20.82 -14.61 -5.55
C THR A 240 -19.39 -15.03 -5.30
N SER A 241 -19.03 -15.32 -4.06
CA SER A 241 -17.76 -16.01 -3.79
C SER A 241 -17.81 -17.44 -4.31
N ILE A 242 -16.70 -17.88 -4.90
CA ILE A 242 -16.53 -19.25 -5.42
C ILE A 242 -16.16 -20.20 -4.28
N GLU A 243 -15.44 -19.71 -3.27
CA GLU A 243 -15.08 -20.52 -2.10
C GLU A 243 -16.21 -20.46 -1.06
N PRO A 244 -16.83 -21.61 -0.72
CA PRO A 244 -17.89 -21.64 0.28
C PRO A 244 -17.41 -21.04 1.61
N HIS A 245 -18.27 -20.24 2.25
CA HIS A 245 -18.04 -19.58 3.55
C HIS A 245 -17.01 -18.45 3.58
N LEU A 246 -16.33 -18.18 2.46
CA LEU A 246 -15.61 -16.94 2.28
C LEU A 246 -16.51 -15.91 1.60
N THR A 247 -16.24 -14.65 1.91
CA THR A 247 -16.96 -13.50 1.35
C THR A 247 -16.08 -12.69 0.40
N GLY A 248 -14.79 -13.01 0.31
CA GLY A 248 -13.81 -12.37 -0.56
C GLY A 248 -13.58 -13.12 -1.87
N ALA A 249 -12.53 -12.70 -2.57
CA ALA A 249 -12.04 -13.37 -3.78
C ALA A 249 -11.63 -14.83 -3.47
N PRO A 250 -11.70 -15.75 -4.45
CA PRO A 250 -12.16 -15.56 -5.81
C PRO A 250 -13.68 -15.38 -5.88
N VAL A 251 -14.12 -14.39 -6.66
CA VAL A 251 -15.53 -14.07 -6.88
C VAL A 251 -15.92 -14.24 -8.34
N ARG A 252 -17.19 -14.54 -8.57
CA ARG A 252 -17.83 -14.53 -9.87
C ARG A 252 -18.82 -13.37 -9.93
N LEU A 253 -18.63 -12.50 -10.92
CA LEU A 253 -19.58 -11.46 -11.30
C LEU A 253 -20.39 -11.97 -12.49
N GLU A 254 -21.71 -12.05 -12.33
CA GLU A 254 -22.65 -12.33 -13.41
C GLU A 254 -23.50 -11.08 -13.62
N SER A 255 -23.35 -10.41 -14.77
CA SER A 255 -24.10 -9.19 -15.06
C SER A 255 -25.02 -9.37 -16.26
N GLY A 256 -26.23 -8.82 -16.13
CA GLY A 256 -27.20 -8.66 -17.21
C GLY A 256 -27.07 -7.35 -17.99
N GLY A 257 -26.02 -6.55 -17.76
CA GLY A 257 -25.78 -5.26 -18.44
C GLY A 257 -26.19 -4.01 -17.65
N MET A 258 -26.40 -4.15 -16.33
CA MET A 258 -27.07 -3.18 -15.44
C MET A 258 -28.51 -2.85 -15.85
N THR A 259 -29.39 -2.78 -14.84
CA THR A 259 -30.82 -2.44 -15.05
C THR A 259 -31.24 -1.13 -14.42
N HIS A 260 -30.44 -0.63 -13.47
CA HIS A 260 -30.69 0.60 -12.74
C HIS A 260 -29.35 1.31 -12.52
N GLY A 261 -29.36 2.64 -12.61
CA GLY A 261 -28.20 3.49 -12.33
C GLY A 261 -28.17 4.08 -10.92
N SER A 262 -28.96 3.59 -9.95
CA SER A 262 -29.04 4.24 -8.63
C SER A 262 -29.08 3.33 -7.41
N PHE A 263 -28.51 3.82 -6.29
CA PHE A 263 -28.56 3.15 -4.98
C PHE A 263 -28.36 4.13 -3.81
N LYS A 264 -28.78 3.73 -2.60
CA LYS A 264 -28.36 4.40 -1.35
C LYS A 264 -27.16 3.63 -0.79
N VAL A 265 -26.09 4.35 -0.43
CA VAL A 265 -24.89 3.75 0.19
C VAL A 265 -25.27 3.11 1.53
N PRO A 266 -25.19 1.78 1.68
CA PRO A 266 -25.48 1.13 2.94
C PRO A 266 -24.29 1.24 3.91
N GLU A 267 -24.56 1.01 5.19
CA GLU A 267 -23.51 0.89 6.21
C GLU A 267 -22.48 -0.18 5.83
N GLY A 268 -21.19 0.13 6.03
CA GLY A 268 -20.08 -0.74 5.67
C GLY A 268 -19.79 -0.85 4.17
N PHE A 269 -20.44 -0.05 3.32
CA PHE A 269 -20.09 -0.03 1.89
C PHE A 269 -18.70 0.60 1.67
N PRO A 270 -17.77 -0.10 1.00
CA PRO A 270 -16.39 0.37 0.88
C PRO A 270 -16.30 1.69 0.09
N PRO A 271 -15.70 2.76 0.67
CA PRO A 271 -15.47 4.02 -0.03
C PRO A 271 -14.75 3.88 -1.38
N LEU A 272 -13.75 2.99 -1.45
CA LEU A 272 -13.01 2.71 -2.69
C LEU A 272 -13.88 2.03 -3.76
N CYS A 273 -14.90 1.27 -3.36
CA CYS A 273 -15.86 0.69 -4.29
C CYS A 273 -16.77 1.78 -4.89
N ALA A 274 -17.25 2.71 -4.05
CA ALA A 274 -17.99 3.87 -4.52
C ALA A 274 -17.17 4.73 -5.49
N LEU A 275 -15.88 4.97 -5.19
CA LEU A 275 -14.96 5.68 -6.09
C LEU A 275 -14.83 4.95 -7.44
N ALA A 276 -14.59 3.64 -7.43
CA ALA A 276 -14.49 2.85 -8.65
C ALA A 276 -15.78 2.90 -9.49
N MET A 277 -16.94 2.81 -8.84
CA MET A 277 -18.24 2.93 -9.51
C MET A 277 -18.49 4.33 -10.06
N ALA A 278 -18.17 5.39 -9.30
CA ALA A 278 -18.29 6.77 -9.75
C ALA A 278 -17.48 7.03 -11.03
N LEU A 279 -16.25 6.50 -11.10
CA LEU A 279 -15.40 6.62 -12.28
C LEU A 279 -15.92 5.83 -13.47
N ALA A 280 -16.46 4.64 -13.25
CA ALA A 280 -17.06 3.81 -14.31
C ALA A 280 -18.48 4.24 -14.71
N GLY A 281 -19.13 5.08 -13.89
CA GLY A 281 -20.51 5.55 -14.05
C GLY A 281 -20.88 6.05 -15.46
N PRO A 282 -20.02 6.82 -16.15
CA PRO A 282 -20.28 7.25 -17.53
C PRO A 282 -20.46 6.10 -18.53
N THR A 283 -19.92 4.91 -18.23
CA THR A 283 -20.09 3.71 -19.06
C THR A 283 -21.37 2.95 -18.79
N TYR A 284 -22.15 3.34 -17.76
CA TYR A 284 -23.38 2.67 -17.39
C TYR A 284 -24.55 3.22 -18.23
N PRO A 285 -25.54 2.39 -18.60
CA PRO A 285 -26.59 2.80 -19.55
C PRO A 285 -27.34 4.10 -19.16
N GLU A 286 -27.60 4.30 -17.86
CA GLU A 286 -28.31 5.47 -17.31
C GLU A 286 -27.37 6.39 -16.51
N GLY A 287 -26.05 6.23 -16.64
CA GLY A 287 -25.10 6.83 -15.72
C GLY A 287 -25.16 6.21 -14.32
N LEU A 288 -24.75 6.97 -13.31
CA LEU A 288 -24.75 6.54 -11.92
C LEU A 288 -25.19 7.67 -10.98
N ARG A 289 -26.06 7.35 -10.01
CA ARG A 289 -26.48 8.24 -8.93
C ARG A 289 -26.52 7.49 -7.60
N PHE A 290 -25.94 8.06 -6.56
CA PHE A 290 -26.12 7.51 -5.21
C PHE A 290 -26.03 8.58 -4.14
N ASN A 291 -26.64 8.29 -2.99
CA ASN A 291 -26.63 9.15 -1.82
C ASN A 291 -26.16 8.40 -0.57
N TRP A 292 -25.73 9.14 0.44
CA TRP A 292 -25.22 8.59 1.70
C TRP A 292 -25.71 9.37 2.93
N ASP A 293 -25.67 8.71 4.08
CA ASP A 293 -25.96 9.35 5.35
C ASP A 293 -24.78 10.23 5.83
N LYS A 294 -25.07 11.24 6.65
CA LYS A 294 -24.05 12.17 7.15
C LYS A 294 -22.94 11.41 7.90
N GLY A 295 -21.68 11.74 7.61
CA GLY A 295 -20.52 11.16 8.29
C GLY A 295 -19.94 9.93 7.59
N TRP A 296 -20.46 9.54 6.41
CA TRP A 296 -19.82 8.50 5.60
C TRP A 296 -18.40 8.93 5.18
N GLU A 297 -17.41 8.11 5.54
CA GLU A 297 -15.98 8.37 5.35
C GLU A 297 -15.59 8.55 3.87
N GLY A 298 -16.37 7.97 2.95
CA GLY A 298 -16.10 8.05 1.52
C GLY A 298 -16.46 9.38 0.85
N ALA A 299 -17.08 10.32 1.56
CA ALA A 299 -17.46 11.62 1.00
C ALA A 299 -16.24 12.38 0.41
N GLY A 300 -15.08 12.31 1.07
CA GLY A 300 -13.85 12.93 0.58
C GLY A 300 -13.37 12.37 -0.76
N LEU A 301 -13.55 11.07 -1.00
CA LEU A 301 -13.18 10.42 -2.27
C LEU A 301 -14.07 10.84 -3.44
N MET A 302 -15.27 11.35 -3.17
CA MET A 302 -16.16 11.84 -4.24
C MET A 302 -15.65 13.14 -4.86
N ASN A 303 -14.97 14.00 -4.09
CA ASN A 303 -14.28 15.17 -4.66
C ASN A 303 -13.19 14.73 -5.65
N LEU A 304 -12.41 13.70 -5.29
CA LEU A 304 -11.42 13.11 -6.18
C LEU A 304 -12.06 12.54 -7.44
N ALA A 305 -13.19 11.83 -7.32
CA ALA A 305 -13.92 11.30 -8.47
C ALA A 305 -14.36 12.42 -9.42
N VAL A 306 -14.96 13.50 -8.89
CA VAL A 306 -15.39 14.66 -9.68
C VAL A 306 -14.22 15.30 -10.40
N LYS A 307 -13.10 15.55 -9.71
CA LYS A 307 -11.90 16.15 -10.30
C LYS A 307 -11.36 15.30 -11.45
N VAL A 308 -11.14 14.01 -11.22
CA VAL A 308 -10.58 13.11 -12.24
C VAL A 308 -11.51 12.96 -13.44
N LEU A 309 -12.83 12.93 -13.21
CA LEU A 309 -13.82 12.92 -14.30
C LEU A 309 -13.78 14.23 -15.10
N ALA A 310 -13.68 15.38 -14.42
CA ALA A 310 -13.58 16.68 -15.07
C ALA A 310 -12.31 16.81 -15.92
N ASP A 311 -11.16 16.35 -15.40
CA ASP A 311 -9.88 16.29 -16.13
C ASP A 311 -9.98 15.38 -17.37
N CYS A 312 -10.91 14.43 -17.37
CA CYS A 312 -11.22 13.55 -18.49
C CYS A 312 -12.45 14.00 -19.31
N GLY A 313 -12.90 15.25 -19.16
CA GLY A 313 -13.97 15.84 -19.95
C GLY A 313 -15.39 15.36 -19.61
N VAL A 314 -15.59 14.75 -18.44
CA VAL A 314 -16.90 14.29 -17.94
C VAL A 314 -17.33 15.17 -16.78
N THR A 315 -18.55 15.73 -16.86
CA THR A 315 -19.12 16.51 -15.75
C THR A 315 -19.88 15.59 -14.79
N ALA A 316 -19.46 15.59 -13.53
CA ALA A 316 -20.18 14.95 -12.43
C ALA A 316 -20.68 16.01 -11.44
N THR A 317 -21.81 15.74 -10.79
CA THR A 317 -22.40 16.60 -9.78
C THR A 317 -22.17 15.99 -8.41
N LEU A 318 -21.66 16.80 -7.48
CA LEU A 318 -21.50 16.45 -6.07
C LEU A 318 -22.34 17.40 -5.23
N GLY A 319 -23.44 16.88 -4.71
CA GLY A 319 -24.23 17.54 -3.67
C GLY A 319 -23.64 17.29 -2.29
N LYS A 320 -24.34 17.75 -1.25
CA LYS A 320 -23.89 17.58 0.15
C LYS A 320 -23.69 16.10 0.53
N ASN A 321 -24.61 15.25 0.11
CA ASN A 321 -24.69 13.83 0.46
C ASN A 321 -25.08 12.96 -0.77
N GLU A 322 -24.82 13.45 -1.98
CA GLU A 322 -25.23 12.79 -3.22
C GLU A 322 -24.15 12.99 -4.28
N PHE A 323 -23.91 11.96 -5.08
CA PHE A 323 -23.09 12.00 -6.27
C PHE A 323 -23.95 11.57 -7.48
N SER A 324 -23.80 12.25 -8.61
CA SER A 324 -24.39 11.82 -9.87
C SER A 324 -23.50 12.11 -11.07
N VAL A 325 -23.45 11.18 -12.02
CA VAL A 325 -22.78 11.34 -13.31
C VAL A 325 -23.65 10.73 -14.41
N GLU A 326 -23.79 11.43 -15.51
CA GLU A 326 -24.56 10.96 -16.67
C GLU A 326 -23.76 9.97 -17.51
N ALA A 327 -24.47 9.15 -18.30
CA ALA A 327 -23.84 8.32 -19.32
C ALA A 327 -23.08 9.19 -20.33
N GLY A 328 -21.88 8.76 -20.74
CA GLY A 328 -21.04 9.58 -21.60
C GLY A 328 -19.72 8.91 -22.00
N SER A 329 -18.88 9.68 -22.69
CA SER A 329 -17.56 9.25 -23.12
C SER A 329 -16.47 10.12 -22.48
N TYR A 330 -15.30 9.51 -22.26
CA TYR A 330 -14.15 10.22 -21.74
C TYR A 330 -13.36 10.88 -22.87
N LYS A 331 -12.82 12.07 -22.60
CA LYS A 331 -11.85 12.78 -23.42
C LYS A 331 -10.50 12.77 -22.71
N ILE A 332 -9.76 11.70 -22.91
CA ILE A 332 -8.49 11.49 -22.21
C ILE A 332 -7.35 12.04 -23.07
N PRO A 333 -6.59 13.04 -22.58
CA PRO A 333 -5.43 13.53 -23.30
C PRO A 333 -4.36 12.45 -23.36
N ALA A 334 -3.76 12.24 -24.55
CA ALA A 334 -2.72 11.23 -24.73
C ALA A 334 -1.48 11.48 -23.85
N LYS A 335 -1.20 12.76 -23.55
CA LYS A 335 -0.19 13.20 -22.58
C LYS A 335 -0.85 14.23 -21.67
N PRO A 336 -1.39 13.83 -20.51
CA PRO A 336 -1.99 14.78 -19.58
C PRO A 336 -0.98 15.81 -19.12
N ASP A 337 -1.45 17.04 -18.87
CA ASP A 337 -0.63 18.08 -18.27
C ASP A 337 -0.17 17.67 -16.85
N ARG A 338 0.93 18.25 -16.38
CA ARG A 338 1.49 18.05 -15.04
C ARG A 338 0.51 18.41 -13.92
N SER A 339 -0.47 19.27 -14.19
CA SER A 339 -1.56 19.62 -13.27
C SER A 339 -2.55 18.46 -13.05
N VAL A 340 -2.79 17.65 -14.09
CA VAL A 340 -3.70 16.48 -14.04
C VAL A 340 -3.08 15.33 -13.23
N LEU A 341 -1.75 15.27 -13.19
CA LEU A 341 -1.01 14.31 -12.39
C LEU A 341 -0.13 15.03 -11.35
N PRO A 342 -0.73 15.47 -10.22
CA PRO A 342 -0.02 16.21 -9.20
C PRO A 342 0.97 15.33 -8.42
N LEU A 343 1.78 15.98 -7.59
CA LEU A 343 2.65 15.34 -6.62
C LEU A 343 1.84 14.50 -5.61
N ASP A 344 2.43 13.40 -5.13
CA ASP A 344 1.89 12.59 -4.03
C ASP A 344 2.30 13.23 -2.70
N ALA A 345 1.40 13.97 -2.05
CA ALA A 345 1.73 14.72 -0.84
C ALA A 345 2.32 13.82 0.28
N GLU A 346 1.79 12.61 0.47
CA GLU A 346 2.25 11.64 1.46
C GLU A 346 3.69 11.17 1.16
N LEU A 347 3.98 10.76 -0.08
CA LEU A 347 5.34 10.34 -0.45
C LEU A 347 6.33 11.49 -0.49
N CYS A 348 5.91 12.64 -1.01
CA CYS A 348 6.71 13.86 -0.99
C CYS A 348 7.08 14.26 0.43
N ALA A 349 6.17 14.12 1.41
CA ALA A 349 6.46 14.46 2.81
C ALA A 349 7.72 13.77 3.34
N THR A 350 7.96 12.51 2.93
CA THR A 350 9.18 11.77 3.31
C THR A 350 10.44 12.46 2.82
N LEU A 351 10.50 12.88 1.55
CA LEU A 351 11.67 13.57 1.02
C LEU A 351 11.78 15.01 1.55
N LEU A 352 10.66 15.72 1.63
CA LEU A 352 10.61 17.10 2.11
C LEU A 352 10.97 17.24 3.58
N ALA A 353 10.85 16.18 4.37
CA ALA A 353 11.31 16.14 5.75
C ALA A 353 12.83 15.91 5.90
N LEU A 354 13.55 15.46 4.86
CA LEU A 354 14.99 15.17 4.91
C LEU A 354 15.84 16.30 5.49
N PRO A 355 15.63 17.59 5.15
CA PRO A 355 16.40 18.69 5.72
C PRO A 355 16.34 18.75 7.25
N ARG A 356 15.31 18.18 7.88
CA ARG A 356 15.21 18.10 9.34
C ARG A 356 16.26 17.16 9.96
N PHE A 357 16.67 16.15 9.20
CA PHE A 357 17.65 15.14 9.60
C PHE A 357 19.05 15.48 9.10
N THR A 358 19.17 16.03 7.90
CA THR A 358 20.45 16.24 7.21
C THR A 358 20.94 17.68 7.21
N GLY A 359 20.06 18.67 7.45
CA GLY A 359 20.30 20.05 7.02
C GLY A 359 20.12 20.23 5.50
N GLY A 360 20.42 21.43 5.00
CA GLY A 360 20.34 21.75 3.57
C GLY A 360 18.91 22.00 3.05
N SER A 361 18.63 21.57 1.82
CA SER A 361 17.37 21.77 1.12
C SER A 361 16.98 20.64 0.16
N VAL A 362 15.68 20.48 -0.03
CA VAL A 362 15.07 19.56 -1.00
C VAL A 362 14.12 20.34 -1.90
N THR A 363 14.28 20.22 -3.21
CA THR A 363 13.37 20.77 -4.22
C THR A 363 12.77 19.62 -5.03
N LEU A 364 11.44 19.52 -5.01
CA LEU A 364 10.69 18.54 -5.80
C LEU A 364 9.91 19.26 -6.90
N SER A 365 10.20 18.93 -8.16
CA SER A 365 9.50 19.50 -9.30
C SER A 365 8.18 18.78 -9.60
N GLY A 366 7.13 19.55 -9.85
CA GLY A 366 5.77 19.08 -10.08
C GLY A 366 4.70 20.00 -9.50
N HIS A 367 3.48 19.89 -9.99
CA HIS A 367 2.35 20.60 -9.41
C HIS A 367 2.04 20.05 -8.01
N TRP A 368 2.12 20.90 -7.00
CA TRP A 368 1.74 20.58 -5.63
C TRP A 368 0.20 20.52 -5.51
N PRO A 369 -0.39 19.50 -4.89
CA PRO A 369 -1.84 19.29 -4.88
C PRO A 369 -2.53 20.16 -3.81
N ASP A 370 -2.64 21.47 -4.05
CA ASP A 370 -3.27 22.43 -3.13
C ASP A 370 -4.77 22.17 -2.87
N ASP A 371 -5.43 21.46 -3.78
CA ASP A 371 -6.83 21.01 -3.67
C ASP A 371 -7.00 19.66 -2.96
N CYS A 372 -5.91 18.97 -2.63
CA CYS A 372 -5.93 17.73 -1.86
C CYS A 372 -5.97 18.02 -0.36
N PRO A 373 -6.86 17.38 0.42
CA PRO A 373 -6.89 17.54 1.88
C PRO A 373 -5.58 17.18 2.60
N ASP A 374 -4.72 16.36 1.98
CA ASP A 374 -3.48 15.90 2.59
C ASP A 374 -2.37 16.96 2.52
N ALA A 375 -2.36 17.79 1.47
CA ALA A 375 -1.33 18.83 1.27
C ALA A 375 -1.22 19.84 2.43
N PRO A 376 -2.30 20.49 2.90
CA PRO A 376 -2.20 21.44 4.01
C PRO A 376 -1.76 20.76 5.32
N VAL A 377 -2.08 19.49 5.54
CA VAL A 377 -1.63 18.72 6.72
C VAL A 377 -0.12 18.48 6.65
N VAL A 378 0.40 18.07 5.48
CA VAL A 378 1.84 17.92 5.25
C VAL A 378 2.57 19.25 5.44
N GLU A 379 2.06 20.34 4.85
CA GLU A 379 2.67 21.65 4.99
C GLU A 379 2.71 22.11 6.45
N GLY A 380 1.61 21.94 7.18
CA GLY A 380 1.52 22.25 8.60
C GLY A 380 2.52 21.45 9.43
N MET A 381 2.60 20.13 9.18
CA MET A 381 3.56 19.25 9.86
C MET A 381 5.01 19.70 9.64
N LEU A 382 5.39 19.98 8.38
CA LEU A 382 6.76 20.39 8.04
C LEU A 382 7.10 21.76 8.65
N ARG A 383 6.18 22.74 8.58
CA ARG A 383 6.37 24.06 9.22
C ARG A 383 6.51 23.94 10.72
N ASN A 384 5.71 23.09 11.36
CA ASN A 384 5.81 22.82 12.80
C ASN A 384 7.12 22.10 13.19
N ALA A 385 7.81 21.46 12.24
CA ALA A 385 9.16 20.93 12.42
C ALA A 385 10.27 21.99 12.24
N GLY A 386 9.91 23.26 12.01
CA GLY A 386 10.85 24.35 11.75
C GLY A 386 11.44 24.35 10.35
N LEU A 387 10.74 23.76 9.38
CA LEU A 387 11.15 23.76 7.98
C LEU A 387 10.55 24.96 7.24
N GLU A 388 11.33 25.56 6.35
CA GLU A 388 10.91 26.67 5.51
C GLU A 388 10.39 26.15 4.17
N LEU A 389 9.11 26.38 3.87
CA LEU A 389 8.45 25.88 2.66
C LEU A 389 8.23 27.02 1.67
N LYS A 390 8.62 26.79 0.42
CA LYS A 390 8.29 27.63 -0.74
C LYS A 390 7.59 26.77 -1.79
N VAL A 391 6.28 27.00 -1.97
CA VAL A 391 5.48 26.36 -3.00
C VAL A 391 5.40 27.29 -4.22
N SER A 392 5.61 26.74 -5.41
CA SER A 392 5.44 27.43 -6.68
C SER A 392 4.57 26.58 -7.61
N GLU A 393 4.19 27.11 -8.77
CA GLU A 393 3.48 26.35 -9.79
C GLU A 393 4.29 25.14 -10.31
N SER A 394 5.62 25.22 -10.23
CA SER A 394 6.54 24.23 -10.80
C SER A 394 7.10 23.23 -9.79
N GLY A 395 6.86 23.43 -8.49
CA GLY A 395 7.41 22.56 -7.46
C GLY A 395 7.24 23.06 -6.03
N ILE A 396 7.85 22.33 -5.11
CA ILE A 396 7.95 22.68 -3.71
C ILE A 396 9.41 22.56 -3.26
N THR A 397 9.91 23.60 -2.60
CA THR A 397 11.24 23.63 -2.00
C THR A 397 11.10 23.71 -0.49
N VAL A 398 11.86 22.87 0.20
CA VAL A 398 11.96 22.87 1.66
C VAL A 398 13.41 23.04 2.08
N THR A 399 13.65 23.98 2.99
CA THR A 399 14.97 24.26 3.55
C THR A 399 14.95 24.08 5.06
N ALA A 400 16.07 23.60 5.62
CA ALA A 400 16.24 23.47 7.05
C ALA A 400 16.23 24.85 7.74
N GLY A 401 15.29 25.05 8.66
CA GLY A 401 15.28 26.17 9.60
C GLY A 401 15.65 25.75 11.02
N SER A 402 15.57 26.70 11.95
CA SER A 402 15.79 26.45 13.38
C SER A 402 14.69 25.56 13.97
N TRP A 403 15.06 24.69 14.91
CA TRP A 403 14.08 23.91 15.66
C TRP A 403 13.16 24.85 16.46
N PRO A 404 11.83 24.67 16.41
CA PRO A 404 10.91 25.40 17.27
C PRO A 404 11.00 24.93 18.72
N ASP A 405 10.66 25.81 19.68
CA ASP A 405 10.61 25.47 21.11
C ASP A 405 9.54 24.41 21.44
N LYS A 406 8.46 24.38 20.64
CA LYS A 406 7.35 23.42 20.79
C LYS A 406 7.11 22.73 19.47
N LEU A 407 7.15 21.40 19.51
CA LEU A 407 6.89 20.53 18.39
C LEU A 407 5.53 19.87 18.59
N ASP A 408 4.53 20.36 17.87
CA ASP A 408 3.18 19.82 17.89
C ASP A 408 2.81 19.40 16.45
N PHE A 409 2.66 18.10 16.22
CA PHE A 409 2.35 17.52 14.93
C PHE A 409 0.90 17.02 14.88
N ASP A 410 0.21 17.29 13.78
CA ASP A 410 -1.00 16.58 13.38
C ASP A 410 -0.57 15.40 12.51
N ALA A 411 -0.70 14.18 13.02
CA ALA A 411 -0.30 12.95 12.36
C ALA A 411 -1.46 12.21 11.68
N SER A 412 -2.59 12.89 11.46
CA SER A 412 -3.69 12.33 10.69
C SER A 412 -3.25 11.92 9.27
N ARG A 413 -4.08 11.09 8.61
CA ARG A 413 -3.94 10.74 7.19
C ARG A 413 -2.64 10.00 6.86
N GLY A 414 -2.22 9.10 7.75
CA GLY A 414 -1.07 8.21 7.50
C GLY A 414 0.31 8.85 7.73
N LEU A 415 0.36 10.07 8.27
CA LEU A 415 1.61 10.77 8.56
C LEU A 415 2.20 10.42 9.93
N PHE A 416 1.53 9.57 10.71
CA PHE A 416 1.98 9.16 12.04
C PHE A 416 3.42 8.59 12.07
N PRO A 417 3.83 7.67 11.19
CA PRO A 417 5.21 7.18 11.17
C PRO A 417 6.24 8.30 10.95
N LEU A 418 5.95 9.24 10.04
CA LEU A 418 6.84 10.36 9.74
C LEU A 418 6.94 11.33 10.93
N ALA A 419 5.81 11.63 11.58
CA ALA A 419 5.79 12.45 12.80
C ALA A 419 6.61 11.83 13.93
N VAL A 420 6.56 10.50 14.09
CA VAL A 420 7.39 9.77 15.06
C VAL A 420 8.87 9.89 14.71
N ALA A 421 9.26 9.70 13.45
CA ALA A 421 10.66 9.87 13.02
C ALA A 421 11.18 11.29 13.30
N MET A 422 10.41 12.33 12.98
CA MET A 422 10.79 13.72 13.27
C MET A 422 10.81 14.01 14.78
N GLY A 423 9.86 13.47 15.54
CA GLY A 423 9.82 13.59 16.99
C GLY A 423 11.03 12.93 17.67
N ILE A 424 11.53 11.82 17.10
CA ILE A 424 12.76 11.16 17.57
C ILE A 424 14.01 11.94 17.17
N ALA A 425 13.99 12.70 16.07
CA ALA A 425 15.10 13.58 15.69
C ALA A 425 15.15 14.90 16.46
N ALA A 426 14.05 15.28 17.11
CA ALA A 426 13.93 16.54 17.83
C ALA A 426 14.93 16.68 18.99
N PRO A 427 15.40 17.90 19.29
CA PRO A 427 16.21 18.16 20.49
C PRO A 427 15.37 18.11 21.78
N GLY A 428 14.06 18.40 21.68
CA GLY A 428 13.13 18.42 22.81
C GLY A 428 12.00 17.42 22.68
N ASP A 429 10.95 17.65 23.47
CA ASP A 429 9.72 16.85 23.43
C ASP A 429 8.90 17.17 22.17
N ALA A 430 8.31 16.14 21.57
CA ALA A 430 7.37 16.28 20.45
C ALA A 430 6.00 15.70 20.84
N ARG A 431 4.93 16.46 20.57
CA ARG A 431 3.55 16.03 20.75
C ARG A 431 2.97 15.70 19.39
N ILE A 432 2.31 14.56 19.29
CA ILE A 432 1.77 14.03 18.05
C ILE A 432 0.30 13.74 18.29
N ALA A 433 -0.59 14.52 17.67
CA ALA A 433 -2.02 14.26 17.68
C ALA A 433 -2.32 13.10 16.71
N ILE A 434 -3.06 12.10 17.18
CA ILE A 434 -3.35 10.87 16.43
C ILE A 434 -4.83 10.52 16.49
N SER A 435 -5.28 9.74 15.51
CA SER A 435 -6.56 9.05 15.56
C SER A 435 -6.51 7.86 16.54
N GLU A 436 -7.66 7.37 17.00
CA GLU A 436 -7.72 6.28 17.99
C GLU A 436 -7.22 4.92 17.46
N ASP A 437 -7.18 4.75 16.13
CA ASP A 437 -6.81 3.53 15.42
C ASP A 437 -5.30 3.42 15.10
N GLU A 438 -4.51 4.44 15.41
CA GLU A 438 -3.07 4.47 15.13
C GLU A 438 -2.29 3.45 15.99
N ASP A 439 -1.32 2.77 15.38
CA ASP A 439 -0.46 1.80 16.06
C ASP A 439 0.60 2.49 16.94
N THR A 440 0.19 2.84 18.15
CA THR A 440 1.05 3.47 19.14
C THR A 440 2.13 2.54 19.70
N SER A 441 1.94 1.23 19.62
CA SER A 441 2.90 0.24 20.16
C SER A 441 4.20 0.23 19.37
N THR A 442 4.11 0.33 18.04
CA THR A 442 5.28 0.48 17.17
C THR A 442 6.07 1.75 17.48
N ALA A 443 5.37 2.86 17.76
CA ALA A 443 6.02 4.12 18.14
C ALA A 443 6.77 4.02 19.48
N GLU A 444 6.18 3.33 20.47
CA GLU A 444 6.82 3.06 21.76
C GLU A 444 8.09 2.22 21.61
N GLU A 445 8.04 1.15 20.82
CA GLU A 445 9.20 0.28 20.59
C GLU A 445 10.34 1.04 19.90
N ILE A 446 10.04 1.78 18.83
CA ILE A 446 11.04 2.55 18.08
C ILE A 446 11.67 3.64 18.95
N ALA A 447 10.86 4.37 19.73
CA ALA A 447 11.36 5.37 20.67
C ALA A 447 12.31 4.73 21.69
N GLY A 448 11.92 3.58 22.27
CA GLY A 448 12.74 2.83 23.21
C GLY A 448 14.07 2.37 22.63
N ARG A 449 14.07 1.89 21.37
CA ARG A 449 15.29 1.45 20.68
C ARG A 449 16.28 2.58 20.37
N ILE A 450 15.85 3.84 20.42
CA ILE A 450 16.70 5.03 20.21
C ILE A 450 16.93 5.77 21.56
N GLY A 451 16.63 5.12 22.68
CA GLY A 451 16.88 5.67 24.02
C GLY A 451 15.94 6.82 24.40
N ARG A 452 14.77 6.91 23.75
CA ARG A 452 13.70 7.86 24.04
C ARG A 452 12.49 7.12 24.63
N PHE A 453 11.49 7.86 25.07
CA PHE A 453 10.25 7.30 25.61
C PHE A 453 9.05 7.89 24.90
N ALA A 454 8.11 7.06 24.46
CA ALA A 454 6.81 7.53 24.02
C ALA A 454 5.81 7.39 25.17
N ARG A 455 4.98 8.42 25.38
CA ARG A 455 3.87 8.41 26.33
C ARG A 455 2.57 8.50 25.55
N VAL A 456 1.79 7.42 25.57
CA VAL A 456 0.50 7.34 24.90
C VAL A 456 -0.60 7.90 25.80
N LYS A 457 -1.45 8.75 25.23
CA LYS A 457 -2.66 9.30 25.84
C LYS A 457 -3.80 9.21 24.81
N PRO A 458 -5.08 9.29 25.23
CA PRO A 458 -6.19 9.35 24.29
C PRO A 458 -5.99 10.46 23.25
N GLY A 459 -6.00 10.07 21.96
CA GLY A 459 -5.80 10.97 20.81
C GLY A 459 -4.42 11.62 20.69
N ARG A 460 -3.40 11.17 21.44
CA ARG A 460 -2.08 11.80 21.43
C ARG A 460 -0.94 10.89 21.86
N VAL A 461 0.19 10.96 21.16
CA VAL A 461 1.49 10.43 21.60
C VAL A 461 2.43 11.58 21.94
N VAL A 462 3.20 11.46 23.02
CA VAL A 462 4.28 12.41 23.35
C VAL A 462 5.61 11.67 23.32
N ILE A 463 6.48 12.01 22.38
CA ILE A 463 7.87 11.55 22.35
C ILE A 463 8.67 12.46 23.28
N VAL A 464 9.17 11.89 24.36
CA VAL A 464 9.93 12.60 25.39
C VAL A 464 11.41 12.54 25.07
N ALA A 465 12.09 13.68 25.12
CA ALA A 465 13.54 13.71 25.04
C ALA A 465 14.12 12.99 26.26
N GLY A 466 14.89 11.92 26.01
CA GLY A 466 15.71 11.31 27.05
C GLY A 466 16.78 12.29 27.55
N ARG A 467 17.31 12.09 28.76
CA ARG A 467 18.41 12.93 29.30
C ARG A 467 19.67 12.85 28.43
N GLU A 468 19.85 11.74 27.71
CA GLU A 468 20.83 11.57 26.64
C GLU A 468 20.20 10.68 25.56
N PRO A 469 19.85 11.21 24.37
CA PRO A 469 19.40 10.36 23.27
C PRO A 469 20.54 9.42 22.89
N SER A 470 20.25 8.11 22.79
CA SER A 470 21.25 7.21 22.22
C SER A 470 21.29 7.50 20.73
N ASN A 471 22.37 8.13 20.25
CA ASN A 471 22.62 8.37 18.81
C ASN A 471 22.92 7.07 18.03
N ARG A 472 22.33 5.95 18.46
CA ARG A 472 22.53 4.60 17.96
C ARG A 472 21.25 3.80 18.17
N TRP A 473 20.97 2.94 17.22
CA TRP A 473 19.91 1.94 17.33
C TRP A 473 20.30 0.83 18.31
N ALA A 474 19.43 0.53 19.27
CA ALA A 474 19.60 -0.56 20.21
C ALA A 474 19.41 -1.92 19.53
N ASP A 475 20.30 -2.86 19.86
CA ASP A 475 20.33 -4.20 19.28
C ASP A 475 20.23 -4.24 17.75
N PRO A 476 21.23 -3.69 17.02
CA PRO A 476 21.24 -3.68 15.56
C PRO A 476 21.29 -5.10 14.96
N MET A 477 21.57 -6.11 15.79
CA MET A 477 21.60 -7.50 15.35
C MET A 477 20.22 -8.15 15.30
N THR A 478 19.20 -7.54 15.90
CA THR A 478 17.81 -8.00 15.85
C THR A 478 17.01 -7.16 14.84
N PRO A 479 16.73 -7.70 13.63
CA PRO A 479 15.96 -6.99 12.62
C PRO A 479 14.58 -6.59 13.12
N PHE A 480 14.17 -5.36 12.83
CA PHE A 480 12.87 -4.82 13.15
C PHE A 480 11.88 -5.13 12.02
N PRO A 481 10.77 -5.83 12.29
CA PRO A 481 9.70 -6.03 11.33
C PRO A 481 8.88 -4.75 11.18
N SER A 482 9.08 -4.03 10.08
CA SER A 482 8.31 -2.83 9.80
C SER A 482 6.85 -3.20 9.50
N PRO A 483 5.85 -2.65 10.23
CA PRO A 483 4.46 -3.05 10.05
C PRO A 483 3.84 -2.50 8.75
N SER A 484 4.42 -1.45 8.16
CA SER A 484 3.95 -0.89 6.89
C SER A 484 5.07 -0.26 6.04
N PRO A 485 4.82 0.02 4.75
CA PRO A 485 5.74 0.80 3.93
C PRO A 485 6.04 2.20 4.49
N GLN A 486 5.04 2.88 5.09
CA GLN A 486 5.22 4.19 5.71
C GLN A 486 6.19 4.14 6.89
N TRP A 487 6.09 3.10 7.73
CA TRP A 487 7.06 2.86 8.80
C TRP A 487 8.46 2.58 8.27
N SER A 488 8.57 1.92 7.11
CA SER A 488 9.88 1.65 6.50
C SER A 488 10.55 2.95 6.02
N LEU A 489 9.78 3.88 5.44
CA LEU A 489 10.25 5.22 5.08
C LEU A 489 10.65 6.03 6.32
N ALA A 490 9.80 6.03 7.35
CA ALA A 490 10.08 6.71 8.62
C ALA A 490 11.36 6.18 9.30
N LEU A 491 11.57 4.87 9.32
CA LEU A 491 12.77 4.24 9.88
C LEU A 491 14.02 4.58 9.05
N ALA A 492 13.91 4.74 7.74
CA ALA A 492 15.01 5.21 6.90
C ALA A 492 15.45 6.63 7.31
N LEU A 493 14.49 7.54 7.53
CA LEU A 493 14.77 8.89 8.06
C LEU A 493 15.35 8.85 9.48
N ALA A 494 14.73 8.08 10.38
CA ALA A 494 15.22 7.92 11.76
C ALA A 494 16.67 7.39 11.82
N SER A 495 17.07 6.55 10.86
CA SER A 495 18.44 6.03 10.77
C SER A 495 19.50 7.10 10.50
N MET A 496 19.10 8.28 10.02
CA MET A 496 19.99 9.44 9.88
C MET A 496 20.35 10.07 11.22
N THR A 497 19.47 9.95 12.21
CA THR A 497 19.73 10.39 13.59
C THR A 497 20.37 9.27 14.42
N ALA A 498 19.91 8.03 14.23
CA ALA A 498 20.38 6.86 14.96
C ALA A 498 20.82 5.76 13.98
N PRO A 499 22.06 5.80 13.47
CA PRO A 499 22.58 4.77 12.56
C PRO A 499 22.49 3.37 13.17
N GLY A 500 22.34 2.37 12.31
CA GLY A 500 22.32 0.96 12.67
C GLY A 500 20.92 0.33 12.71
N VAL A 501 19.90 1.03 12.22
CA VAL A 501 18.54 0.49 12.11
C VAL A 501 18.55 -0.70 11.15
N THR A 502 18.13 -1.87 11.61
CA THR A 502 18.09 -3.08 10.81
C THR A 502 16.66 -3.46 10.48
N LEU A 503 16.28 -3.53 9.21
CA LEU A 503 14.93 -3.93 8.77
C LEU A 503 14.87 -5.43 8.45
N ALA A 504 13.79 -6.08 8.89
CA ALA A 504 13.49 -7.49 8.59
C ALA A 504 12.86 -7.69 7.20
N ASN A 505 12.10 -6.69 6.73
CA ASN A 505 11.23 -6.79 5.55
C ASN A 505 11.34 -5.56 4.62
N PRO A 506 12.55 -5.17 4.16
CA PRO A 506 12.75 -3.99 3.31
C PRO A 506 11.96 -4.06 1.99
N GLY A 507 11.66 -5.27 1.51
CA GLY A 507 10.87 -5.51 0.30
C GLY A 507 9.38 -5.17 0.44
N GLY A 508 8.87 -4.82 1.63
CA GLY A 508 7.50 -4.31 1.77
C GLY A 508 7.30 -2.95 1.07
N LEU A 509 8.39 -2.19 0.88
CA LEU A 509 8.32 -0.88 0.25
C LEU A 509 7.90 -0.94 -1.23
N SER A 510 7.98 -2.10 -1.88
CA SER A 510 7.52 -2.25 -3.28
C SER A 510 6.03 -1.96 -3.47
N GLU A 511 5.23 -2.10 -2.41
CA GLU A 511 3.79 -1.77 -2.40
C GLU A 511 3.56 -0.27 -2.52
N THR A 512 4.52 0.56 -2.11
CA THR A 512 4.37 2.01 -2.04
C THR A 512 5.35 2.74 -2.95
N TRP A 513 6.65 2.52 -2.81
CA TRP A 513 7.68 3.24 -3.56
C TRP A 513 8.96 2.40 -3.76
N PRO A 514 8.97 1.46 -4.72
CA PRO A 514 10.13 0.57 -4.92
C PRO A 514 11.46 1.29 -5.14
N GLY A 515 11.44 2.43 -5.85
CA GLY A 515 12.64 3.20 -6.18
C GLY A 515 13.31 3.94 -5.00
N PHE A 516 12.64 4.05 -3.86
CA PHE A 516 13.17 4.79 -2.70
C PHE A 516 14.49 4.21 -2.18
N TRP A 517 14.63 2.87 -2.12
CA TRP A 517 15.87 2.27 -1.65
C TRP A 517 17.07 2.57 -2.55
N GLY A 518 16.83 2.77 -3.85
CA GLY A 518 17.86 3.26 -4.77
C GLY A 518 18.34 4.66 -4.38
N LEU A 519 17.40 5.60 -4.20
CA LEU A 519 17.71 6.96 -3.73
C LEU A 519 18.44 6.95 -2.39
N PHE A 520 17.97 6.16 -1.43
CA PHE A 520 18.56 6.04 -0.10
C PHE A 520 20.00 5.48 -0.16
N ALA A 521 20.22 4.43 -0.95
CA ALA A 521 21.55 3.82 -1.10
C ALA A 521 22.55 4.74 -1.82
N GLU A 522 22.06 5.62 -2.69
CA GLU A 522 22.84 6.66 -3.37
C GLU A 522 22.98 7.96 -2.55
N ASN A 523 22.63 7.93 -1.26
CA ASN A 523 22.68 9.09 -0.36
C ASN A 523 21.90 10.30 -0.90
N PHE A 524 20.81 10.05 -1.64
CA PHE A 524 19.97 11.06 -2.28
C PHE A 524 20.72 11.96 -3.27
N ASN A 525 21.76 11.42 -3.92
CA ASN A 525 22.44 12.09 -5.02
C ASN A 525 22.04 11.44 -6.35
N PRO A 526 20.95 11.89 -7.00
CA PRO A 526 20.47 11.27 -8.23
C PRO A 526 21.55 11.42 -9.31
N LYS A 527 22.12 10.29 -9.75
CA LYS A 527 23.01 10.30 -10.92
C LYS A 527 22.16 10.46 -12.17
N ASP A 528 22.50 11.42 -13.02
CA ASP A 528 22.03 11.39 -14.40
C ASP A 528 22.50 10.06 -14.99
N LYS A 529 21.55 9.19 -15.39
CA LYS A 529 21.90 8.04 -16.22
C LYS A 529 22.51 8.63 -17.49
N GLU A 530 23.81 8.38 -17.71
CA GLU A 530 24.39 8.57 -19.04
C GLU A 530 23.47 7.85 -20.03
N PRO A 531 23.05 8.50 -21.13
CA PRO A 531 22.25 7.84 -22.14
C PRO A 531 23.01 6.57 -22.55
N GLU A 532 22.35 5.41 -22.49
CA GLU A 532 22.92 4.18 -23.03
C GLU A 532 23.40 4.53 -24.44
N ASP A 533 24.72 4.49 -24.64
CA ASP A 533 25.31 4.60 -25.97
C ASP A 533 24.70 3.43 -26.74
N ASP A 534 23.73 3.75 -27.59
CA ASP A 534 23.14 2.86 -28.58
C ASP A 534 24.31 2.39 -29.44
N GLY A 535 24.97 1.35 -28.93
CA GLY A 535 26.20 0.81 -29.45
C GLY A 535 25.90 0.31 -30.83
N LYS A 536 26.09 1.19 -31.82
CA LYS A 536 26.23 0.83 -33.21
C LYS A 536 27.23 -0.29 -33.23
N LYS A 537 26.74 -1.51 -33.42
CA LYS A 537 27.53 -2.70 -33.72
C LYS A 537 28.40 -2.34 -34.93
N LYS A 538 29.60 -1.81 -34.68
CA LYS A 538 30.66 -1.70 -35.69
C LYS A 538 31.04 -3.14 -36.00
N GLY A 539 30.50 -3.64 -37.11
CA GLY A 539 30.81 -4.95 -37.65
C GLY A 539 32.32 -5.14 -37.73
N ARG A 540 32.84 -6.07 -36.92
CA ARG A 540 34.22 -6.52 -36.98
C ARG A 540 34.34 -7.39 -38.24
N ARG A 541 34.79 -6.80 -39.35
CA ARG A 541 35.18 -7.55 -40.56
C ARG A 541 36.37 -8.44 -40.20
N ILE A 542 36.13 -9.75 -40.08
CA ILE A 542 37.19 -10.76 -40.06
C ILE A 542 37.70 -10.88 -41.50
N ARG A 543 38.96 -10.52 -41.74
CA ARG A 543 39.69 -10.92 -42.96
C ARG A 543 40.21 -12.33 -42.73
N VAL A 544 39.71 -13.28 -43.50
CA VAL A 544 40.33 -14.59 -43.68
C VAL A 544 41.62 -14.38 -44.49
N ARG A 545 42.72 -14.90 -43.99
CA ARG A 545 43.95 -15.16 -44.75
C ARG A 545 44.14 -16.65 -44.85
#